data_AF-A0A0N5AN49-F1
#
_entry.id   AF-A0A0N5AN49-F1
#
_cell.length_a   1.000
_cell.length_b   1.000
_cell.length_c   1.000
_cell.angle_alpha   90.00
_cell.angle_beta   90.00
_cell.angle_gamma   90.00
#
_symmetry.space_group_name_H-M   'P 1'
#
loop_
_entity.id
_entity.type
_entity.pdbx_description
1 polymer ?
#
loop_
_entity_poly.entity_id
_entity_poly.type
_entity_poly.pdbx_seq_one_letter_code
_entity_poly.pdbx_strand_id
1 'polypeptide(L)'
;MKFLTVLAVCLIAGATCGRGPCNDMFRIRELSEMLPNWTDKVKLQIISEDTDSPRSEIQSQINDIVSQQSDDIQEGYRLLIENQETRREQKYQQQLETLQSQNASQQRINALEQKHQIMTNMSLSQSEANEQIRQLGFNFHH
;
A
#
# COMPACT_ATOMS: atom_id res chain seq x y z
N MET A 1 -8.88 13.71 -49.50
CA MET A 1 -7.51 13.74 -48.91
C MET A 1 -7.70 14.17 -47.46
N LYS A 2 -7.58 13.27 -46.47
CA LYS A 2 -6.39 13.14 -45.59
C LYS A 2 -5.93 14.53 -45.13
N PHE A 3 -6.05 14.94 -43.87
CA PHE A 3 -5.42 14.31 -42.71
C PHE A 3 -6.15 14.65 -41.40
N LEU A 4 -6.39 13.63 -40.59
CA LEU A 4 -6.48 13.75 -39.13
C LEU A 4 -5.20 14.40 -38.61
N THR A 5 -5.30 15.44 -37.80
CA THR A 5 -4.21 15.89 -36.94
C THR A 5 -4.59 15.61 -35.49
N VAL A 6 -4.31 14.36 -35.12
CA VAL A 6 -3.85 13.87 -33.83
C VAL A 6 -4.05 14.87 -32.68
N LEU A 7 -5.11 14.62 -31.90
CA LEU A 7 -5.22 15.07 -30.53
C LEU A 7 -3.98 14.55 -29.80
N ALA A 8 -3.11 15.48 -29.43
CA ALA A 8 -2.02 15.25 -28.50
C ALA A 8 -2.65 14.88 -27.14
N VAL A 9 -2.91 13.59 -26.95
CA VAL A 9 -3.02 13.02 -25.61
C VAL A 9 -1.61 13.08 -25.06
N CYS A 10 -1.29 14.20 -24.44
CA CYS A 10 -0.29 14.27 -23.38
C CYS A 10 -0.76 13.30 -22.30
N LEU A 11 -0.42 12.03 -22.48
CA LEU A 11 -0.24 11.08 -21.40
C LEU A 11 0.87 11.67 -20.54
N ILE A 12 0.47 12.52 -19.61
CA ILE A 12 1.26 12.89 -18.44
C ILE A 12 1.37 11.59 -17.62
N ALA A 13 2.17 10.65 -18.11
CA ALA A 13 2.84 9.65 -17.30
C ALA A 13 4.02 10.35 -16.62
N GLY A 14 3.69 11.40 -15.86
CA GLY A 14 4.62 12.06 -14.97
C GLY A 14 4.88 11.13 -13.80
N ALA A 15 6.09 10.58 -13.77
CA ALA A 15 6.81 10.16 -12.58
C ALA A 15 6.01 9.35 -11.52
N THR A 16 5.98 8.04 -11.68
CA THR A 16 5.92 7.14 -10.51
C THR A 16 7.15 6.25 -10.47
N CYS A 17 8.34 6.86 -10.47
CA CYS A 17 9.52 6.18 -9.96
C CYS A 17 9.37 6.15 -8.42
N GLY A 18 9.17 4.97 -7.82
CA GLY A 18 9.35 4.78 -6.37
C GLY A 18 8.12 4.71 -5.47
N ARG A 19 6.90 4.44 -5.97
CA ARG A 19 5.76 4.11 -5.09
C ARG A 19 5.56 2.60 -4.99
N GLY A 20 6.49 1.92 -4.31
CA GLY A 20 6.25 0.56 -3.83
C GLY A 20 5.10 0.57 -2.80
N PRO A 21 4.15 -0.38 -2.83
CA PRO A 21 3.03 -0.41 -1.87
C PRO A 21 3.46 -0.60 -0.41
N CYS A 22 4.66 -1.17 -0.17
CA CYS A 22 5.27 -1.29 1.16
C CYS A 22 5.49 0.07 1.82
N ASN A 23 5.82 1.10 1.02
CA ASN A 23 5.99 2.47 1.50
C ASN A 23 4.69 3.04 2.08
N ASP A 24 3.54 2.75 1.45
CA ASP A 24 2.24 3.27 1.89
C ASP A 24 1.69 2.54 3.12
N MET A 25 1.97 1.24 3.27
CA MET A 25 1.52 0.49 4.44
C MET A 25 2.24 0.91 5.72
N PHE A 26 3.57 1.02 5.67
CA PHE A 26 4.40 1.29 6.85
C PHE A 26 4.83 2.75 6.98
N ARG A 27 4.33 3.64 6.11
CA ARG A 27 4.65 5.09 6.12
C ARG A 27 6.15 5.35 6.16
N ILE A 28 6.90 4.57 5.36
CA ILE A 28 8.36 4.56 5.38
C ILE A 28 8.91 5.93 4.99
N ARG A 29 8.27 6.59 4.02
CA ARG A 29 8.62 7.95 3.63
C ARG A 29 8.51 8.93 4.80
N GLU A 30 7.37 8.96 5.48
CA GLU A 30 7.16 9.87 6.60
C GLU A 30 8.11 9.56 7.74
N LEU A 31 8.35 8.28 8.04
CA LEU A 31 9.35 7.88 9.02
C LEU A 31 10.74 8.41 8.66
N SER A 32 11.17 8.24 7.40
CA SER A 32 12.45 8.74 6.90
C SER A 32 12.61 10.26 7.00
N GLU A 33 11.51 11.01 6.85
CA GLU A 33 11.48 12.46 7.04
C GLU A 33 11.69 12.85 8.52
N MET A 34 11.22 12.04 9.47
CA MET A 34 11.41 12.26 10.92
C MET A 34 12.81 11.88 11.43
N LEU A 35 13.49 10.93 10.78
CA LEU A 35 14.79 10.47 11.25
C LEU A 35 15.89 11.54 11.10
N PRO A 36 16.79 11.69 12.09
CA PRO A 36 17.88 12.66 12.01
C PRO A 36 19.11 12.13 11.26
N ASN A 37 19.34 10.80 11.26
CA ASN A 37 20.55 10.20 10.72
C ASN A 37 20.37 9.72 9.26
N TRP A 38 21.43 9.81 8.46
CA TRP A 38 21.37 9.36 7.06
C TRP A 38 21.36 7.83 6.94
N THR A 39 22.07 7.13 7.83
CA THR A 39 22.21 5.67 7.77
C THR A 39 20.87 4.95 7.85
N ASP A 40 19.99 5.33 8.79
CA ASP A 40 18.70 4.66 8.91
C ASP A 40 17.74 5.08 7.79
N LYS A 41 17.85 6.29 7.24
CA LYS A 41 17.11 6.68 6.02
C LYS A 41 17.43 5.78 4.83
N VAL A 42 18.72 5.43 4.66
CA VAL A 42 19.15 4.49 3.60
C VAL A 42 18.60 3.09 3.88
N LYS A 43 18.63 2.60 5.13
CA LYS A 43 18.01 1.31 5.48
C LYS A 43 16.52 1.32 5.15
N LEU A 44 15.80 2.36 5.54
CA LEU A 44 14.37 2.53 5.22
C LEU A 44 14.11 2.55 3.72
N GLN A 45 14.98 3.18 2.91
CA GLN A 45 14.84 3.14 1.46
C GLN A 45 14.95 1.71 0.92
N ILE A 46 15.95 0.95 1.35
CA ILE A 46 16.12 -0.46 0.95
C ILE A 46 14.87 -1.28 1.33
N ILE A 47 14.40 -1.12 2.57
CA ILE A 47 13.17 -1.77 3.06
C ILE A 47 11.96 -1.39 2.21
N SER A 48 11.86 -0.13 1.75
CA SER A 48 10.73 0.31 0.93
C SER A 48 10.70 -0.30 -0.47
N GLU A 49 11.85 -0.74 -0.96
CA GLU A 49 12.04 -1.40 -2.25
C GLU A 49 11.88 -2.92 -2.15
N ASP A 50 11.93 -3.49 -0.93
CA ASP A 50 11.69 -4.91 -0.68
C ASP A 50 10.21 -5.26 -0.86
N THR A 51 9.91 -6.00 -1.92
CA THR A 51 8.57 -6.50 -2.21
C THR A 51 8.39 -8.00 -1.94
N ASP A 52 9.47 -8.70 -1.60
CA ASP A 52 9.51 -10.16 -1.61
C ASP A 52 9.62 -10.76 -0.21
N SER A 53 10.10 -10.00 0.77
CA SER A 53 10.03 -10.40 2.17
C SER A 53 8.60 -10.34 2.70
N PRO A 54 8.23 -11.25 3.63
CA PRO A 54 6.97 -11.15 4.35
C PRO A 54 6.84 -9.79 5.04
N ARG A 55 5.64 -9.19 5.00
CA ARG A 55 5.39 -7.89 5.63
C ARG A 55 5.66 -7.88 7.13
N SER A 56 5.47 -9.00 7.82
CA SER A 56 5.83 -9.14 9.23
C SER A 56 7.32 -8.97 9.47
N GLU A 57 8.16 -9.45 8.55
CA GLU A 57 9.61 -9.26 8.63
C GLU A 57 9.98 -7.80 8.38
N ILE A 58 9.40 -7.17 7.36
CA ILE A 58 9.55 -5.74 7.09
C ILE A 58 9.15 -4.91 8.32
N GLN A 59 8.00 -5.19 8.94
CA GLN A 59 7.54 -4.51 10.15
C GLN A 59 8.56 -4.67 11.30
N SER A 60 9.15 -5.85 11.47
CA SER A 60 10.19 -6.09 12.47
C SER A 60 11.41 -5.20 12.23
N GLN A 61 11.91 -5.15 10.99
CA GLN A 61 13.08 -4.33 10.63
C GLN A 61 12.81 -2.83 10.86
N ILE A 62 11.60 -2.36 10.58
CA ILE A 62 11.20 -0.97 10.84
C ILE A 62 11.12 -0.71 12.35
N ASN A 63 10.53 -1.63 13.12
CA ASN A 63 10.44 -1.51 14.58
C ASN A 63 11.83 -1.45 15.22
N ASP A 64 12.80 -2.21 14.71
CA ASP A 64 14.19 -2.16 15.17
C ASP A 64 14.81 -0.77 14.94
N ILE A 65 14.52 -0.13 13.82
CA ILE A 65 14.98 1.25 13.54
C ILE A 65 14.28 2.24 14.48
N VAL A 66 12.96 2.14 14.63
CA VAL A 66 12.14 3.06 15.43
C VAL A 66 12.51 2.98 16.91
N SER A 67 12.74 1.78 17.45
CA SER A 67 13.10 1.58 18.87
C SER A 67 14.43 2.21 19.28
N GLN A 68 15.28 2.55 18.31
CA GLN A 68 16.56 3.24 18.53
C GLN A 68 16.43 4.77 18.50
N GLN A 69 15.25 5.30 18.18
CA GLN A 69 14.99 6.73 18.08
C GLN A 69 14.47 7.32 19.39
N SER A 70 14.37 8.65 19.47
CA SER A 70 13.78 9.33 20.62
C SER A 70 12.28 9.00 20.78
N ASP A 71 11.78 9.12 22.00
CA ASP A 71 10.37 8.88 22.33
C ASP A 71 9.42 9.69 21.43
N ASP A 72 9.77 10.93 21.10
CA ASP A 72 8.98 11.78 20.19
C ASP A 72 8.83 11.17 18.78
N ILE A 73 9.90 10.57 18.25
CA ILE A 73 9.88 9.91 16.92
C ILE A 73 9.08 8.62 17.00
N GLN A 74 9.24 7.85 18.08
CA GLN A 74 8.48 6.61 18.31
C GLN A 74 6.98 6.89 18.38
N GLU A 75 6.58 7.88 19.16
CA GLU A 75 5.19 8.29 19.30
C GLU A 75 4.62 8.87 18.00
N GLY A 76 5.40 9.73 17.32
CA GLY A 76 5.04 10.24 16.01
C GLY A 76 4.80 9.13 14.99
N TYR A 77 5.66 8.10 14.98
CA TYR A 77 5.50 6.95 14.10
C TYR A 77 4.26 6.11 14.45
N ARG A 78 4.03 5.84 15.74
CA ARG A 78 2.84 5.14 16.22
C ARG A 78 1.55 5.82 15.71
N LEU A 79 1.47 7.14 15.86
CA LEU A 79 0.33 7.92 15.38
C LEU A 79 0.18 7.88 13.85
N LEU A 80 1.28 7.86 13.09
CA LEU A 80 1.23 7.72 11.63
C LEU A 80 0.61 6.37 11.21
N ILE A 81 1.00 5.28 11.86
CA ILE A 81 0.48 3.94 11.57
C ILE A 81 -1.00 3.82 11.96
N GLU A 82 -1.37 4.26 13.17
CA GLU A 82 -2.76 4.23 13.65
C GLU A 82 -3.70 5.00 12.71
N ASN A 83 -3.28 6.18 12.24
CA ASN A 83 -4.03 6.97 11.28
C ASN A 83 -4.16 6.28 9.91
N GLN A 84 -3.09 5.62 9.44
CA GLN A 84 -3.10 4.91 8.16
C GLN A 84 -4.01 3.68 8.20
N GLU A 85 -3.96 2.89 9.26
CA GLU A 85 -4.85 1.74 9.47
C GLU A 85 -6.31 2.18 9.53
N THR A 86 -6.60 3.23 10.30
CA THR A 86 -7.95 3.81 10.39
C THR A 86 -8.46 4.25 9.00
N ARG A 87 -7.63 4.93 8.21
CA ARG A 87 -8.00 5.36 6.84
C ARG A 87 -8.24 4.17 5.90
N ARG A 88 -7.41 3.13 5.99
CA ARG A 88 -7.56 1.91 5.16
C ARG A 88 -8.86 1.19 5.49
N GLU A 89 -9.19 1.07 6.78
CA GLU A 89 -10.41 0.42 7.23
C GLU A 89 -11.65 1.23 6.82
N GLN A 90 -11.66 2.54 7.04
CA GLN A 90 -12.76 3.40 6.60
C GLN A 90 -13.00 3.31 5.09
N LYS A 91 -11.93 3.29 4.28
CA LYS A 91 -12.05 3.14 2.83
C LYS A 91 -12.64 1.79 2.44
N TYR A 92 -12.26 0.71 3.13
CA TYR A 92 -12.84 -0.61 2.90
C TYR A 92 -14.34 -0.63 3.24
N GLN A 93 -14.73 -0.10 4.40
CA GLN A 93 -16.13 -0.02 4.81
C GLN A 93 -16.97 0.80 3.84
N GLN A 94 -16.48 1.96 3.40
CA GLN A 94 -17.16 2.78 2.38
C GLN A 94 -17.36 2.02 1.06
N GLN A 95 -16.36 1.25 0.62
CA GLN A 95 -16.46 0.43 -0.59
C GLN A 95 -17.49 -0.69 -0.43
N LEU A 96 -17.54 -1.33 0.74
CA LEU A 96 -18.51 -2.36 1.06
C LEU A 96 -19.94 -1.81 1.08
N GLU A 97 -20.18 -0.71 1.79
CA GLU A 97 -21.46 0.00 1.83
C GLU A 97 -21.91 0.44 0.44
N THR A 98 -20.99 0.93 -0.38
CA THR A 98 -21.27 1.32 -1.77
C THR A 98 -21.73 0.11 -2.60
N LEU A 99 -21.06 -1.04 -2.49
CA LEU A 99 -21.47 -2.25 -3.21
C LEU A 99 -22.83 -2.76 -2.73
N GLN A 100 -23.08 -2.75 -1.42
CA GLN A 100 -24.34 -3.19 -0.83
C GLN A 100 -25.51 -2.29 -1.26
N SER A 101 -25.35 -0.97 -1.19
CA SER A 101 -26.37 0.00 -1.61
C SER A 101 -26.69 -0.07 -3.11
N GLN A 102 -25.72 -0.49 -3.93
CA GLN A 102 -25.89 -0.70 -5.37
C GLN A 102 -26.48 -2.09 -5.72
N ASN A 103 -26.84 -2.92 -4.72
CA ASN A 103 -27.26 -4.30 -4.92
C ASN A 103 -26.25 -5.10 -5.77
N ALA A 104 -24.95 -4.88 -5.54
CA ALA A 104 -23.90 -5.64 -6.23
C ALA A 104 -24.05 -7.14 -5.96
N SER A 105 -23.60 -7.97 -6.91
CA SER A 105 -23.62 -9.41 -6.72
C SER A 105 -22.79 -9.83 -5.51
N GLN A 106 -23.21 -10.90 -4.83
CA GLN A 106 -22.47 -11.46 -3.69
C GLN A 106 -21.02 -11.80 -4.09
N GLN A 107 -20.81 -12.22 -5.33
CA GLN A 107 -19.48 -12.47 -5.89
C GLN A 107 -18.57 -11.22 -5.82
N ARG A 108 -19.08 -10.02 -6.14
CA ARG A 108 -18.30 -8.76 -6.05
C ARG A 108 -18.04 -8.34 -4.61
N ILE A 109 -18.99 -8.60 -3.71
CA ILE A 109 -18.82 -8.33 -2.28
C ILE A 109 -17.73 -9.23 -1.71
N ASN A 110 -17.81 -10.54 -1.95
CA ASN A 110 -16.80 -11.52 -1.53
C ASN A 110 -15.41 -11.19 -2.11
N ALA A 111 -15.35 -10.69 -3.35
CA ALA A 111 -14.11 -10.24 -3.97
C ALA A 111 -13.42 -9.12 -3.18
N LEU A 112 -14.21 -8.13 -2.74
CA LEU A 112 -13.71 -7.00 -1.98
C LEU A 112 -13.22 -7.45 -0.61
N GLU A 113 -13.97 -8.32 0.07
CA GLU A 113 -13.60 -8.92 1.35
C GLU A 113 -12.28 -9.71 1.24
N GLN A 114 -12.16 -10.59 0.24
CA GLN A 114 -10.95 -11.38 0.01
C GLN A 114 -9.75 -10.48 -0.32
N LYS A 115 -9.94 -9.45 -1.16
CA LYS A 115 -8.90 -8.47 -1.43
C LYS A 115 -8.44 -7.77 -0.15
N HIS A 116 -9.37 -7.38 0.72
CA HIS A 116 -9.05 -6.74 1.99
C HIS A 116 -8.25 -7.69 2.91
N GLN A 117 -8.64 -8.97 3.01
CA GLN A 117 -7.92 -9.99 3.77
C GLN A 117 -6.48 -10.18 3.25
N ILE A 118 -6.28 -10.25 1.94
CA ILE A 118 -4.95 -10.38 1.34
C ILE A 118 -4.07 -9.15 1.62
N MET A 119 -4.65 -7.95 1.57
CA MET A 119 -3.94 -6.70 1.83
C MET A 119 -3.56 -6.51 3.30
N THR A 120 -4.31 -7.09 4.22
CA THR A 120 -4.04 -7.02 5.68
C THR A 120 -3.26 -8.22 6.20
N ASN A 121 -3.07 -9.26 5.38
CA ASN A 121 -2.26 -10.41 5.76
C ASN A 121 -0.76 -10.05 5.82
N MET A 122 -0.22 -10.07 7.04
CA MET A 122 1.17 -9.77 7.33
C MET A 122 2.14 -10.91 6.99
N SER A 123 1.64 -12.14 6.80
CA SER A 123 2.49 -13.27 6.42
C SER A 123 2.88 -13.27 4.94
N LEU A 124 2.16 -12.51 4.12
CA LEU A 124 2.42 -12.40 2.69
C LEU A 124 3.44 -11.31 2.42
N SER A 125 4.28 -11.53 1.41
CA SER A 125 5.02 -10.46 0.78
C SER A 125 4.09 -9.56 -0.05
N GLN A 126 4.62 -8.43 -0.51
CA GLN A 126 3.86 -7.56 -1.39
C GLN A 126 3.66 -8.18 -2.78
N SER A 127 4.67 -8.87 -3.30
CA SER A 127 4.60 -9.56 -4.59
C SER A 127 3.57 -10.68 -4.56
N GLU A 128 3.53 -11.48 -3.50
CA GLU A 128 2.54 -12.54 -3.29
C GLU A 128 1.12 -11.99 -3.17
N ALA A 129 0.91 -10.95 -2.35
CA ALA A 129 -0.40 -10.34 -2.20
C ALA A 129 -0.91 -9.73 -3.51
N ASN A 130 -0.04 -9.08 -4.28
CA ASN A 130 -0.39 -8.54 -5.58
C ASN A 130 -0.80 -9.64 -6.57
N GLU A 131 -0.10 -10.78 -6.55
CA GLU A 131 -0.41 -11.93 -7.40
C GLU A 131 -1.76 -12.55 -7.01
N GLN A 132 -2.02 -12.76 -5.72
CA GLN A 132 -3.32 -13.27 -5.26
C GLN A 132 -4.47 -12.31 -5.64
N ILE A 133 -4.29 -10.99 -5.49
CA ILE A 133 -5.30 -10.01 -5.90
C ILE A 133 -5.52 -10.01 -7.42
N ARG A 134 -4.45 -10.20 -8.22
CA ARG A 134 -4.57 -10.32 -9.68
C ARG A 134 -5.41 -11.55 -10.06
N GLN A 135 -5.19 -12.68 -9.39
CA GLN A 135 -5.97 -13.91 -9.61
C GLN A 135 -7.43 -13.74 -9.23
N LEU A 136 -7.74 -12.98 -8.18
CA LEU A 136 -9.12 -12.58 -7.89
C LEU A 136 -9.73 -11.83 -9.08
N GLY A 137 -9.02 -10.83 -9.63
CA GLY A 137 -9.48 -10.03 -10.78
C GLY A 137 -9.77 -10.83 -12.05
N PHE A 138 -8.99 -11.87 -12.34
CA PHE A 138 -9.22 -12.75 -13.50
C PHE A 138 -10.48 -13.62 -13.36
N ASN A 139 -10.92 -13.92 -12.13
CA ASN A 139 -12.09 -14.77 -11.88
C ASN A 139 -13.44 -14.06 -12.04
N PHE A 140 -13.47 -12.76 -12.37
CA PHE A 140 -14.72 -11.99 -12.56
C PHE A 140 -15.06 -11.69 -14.04
N HIS A 141 -14.23 -12.13 -14.98
CA HIS A 141 -14.41 -11.90 -16.43
C HIS A 141 -14.78 -13.15 -17.25
N HIS A 142 -15.05 -14.28 -16.60
CA HIS A 142 -15.57 -15.51 -17.21
C HIS A 142 -16.96 -15.84 -16.68
#